data_AF-A0AAW7PUK7-F1
#
_entry.id   AF-A0AAW7PUK7-F1
#
_cell.length_a   1.000
_cell.length_b   1.000
_cell.length_c   1.000
_cell.angle_alpha   90.00
_cell.angle_beta   90.00
_cell.angle_gamma   90.00
#
_symmetry.space_group_name_H-M   'P 1'
#
loop_
_entity.id
_entity.type
_entity.pdbx_description
1 polymer ?
#
loop_
_entity_poly.entity_id
_entity_poly.type
_entity_poly.pdbx_seq_one_letter_code
_entity_poly.pdbx_strand_id
1 'polypeptide(L)'
;MLNKSFIEQLLKDIGVSQDVINQLIIRCEKSKLIKKLFEHIQQNQSININTILETLINADKFSLISCNKETLSRITGLTERQIDNERRAGNLPHIQLSGTDDERGGRKTIIYDPYEVMEYLYQNKRFENEKN
;
A
#
# COMPACT_ATOMS: atom_id res chain seq x y z
N MET A 1 15.95 -1.93 -22.86
CA MET A 1 14.66 -2.09 -23.57
C MET A 1 13.94 -3.29 -22.96
N LEU A 2 12.62 -3.23 -22.75
CA LEU A 2 11.86 -4.34 -22.14
C LEU A 2 11.80 -5.54 -23.09
N ASN A 3 12.25 -6.70 -22.64
CA ASN A 3 12.19 -7.96 -23.40
C ASN A 3 10.84 -8.65 -23.17
N LYS A 4 9.83 -8.20 -23.92
CA LYS A 4 8.44 -8.64 -23.74
C LYS A 4 8.24 -10.13 -24.05
N SER A 5 8.99 -10.70 -24.99
CA SER A 5 8.88 -12.13 -25.33
C SER A 5 9.39 -13.03 -24.20
N PHE A 6 10.46 -12.63 -23.52
CA PHE A 6 10.95 -13.34 -22.33
C PHE A 6 9.92 -13.33 -21.19
N ILE A 7 9.32 -12.17 -20.91
CA ILE A 7 8.30 -12.03 -19.85
C ILE A 7 7.04 -12.83 -20.20
N GLU A 8 6.61 -12.81 -21.46
CA GLU A 8 5.50 -13.64 -21.94
C GLU A 8 5.74 -15.12 -21.68
N GLN A 9 6.95 -15.61 -21.95
CA GLN A 9 7.28 -17.01 -21.71
C GLN A 9 7.20 -17.36 -20.21
N LEU A 10 7.79 -16.53 -19.35
CA LEU A 10 7.72 -16.76 -17.90
C LEU A 10 6.28 -16.74 -17.37
N LEU A 11 5.42 -15.87 -17.89
CA LEU A 11 4.00 -15.82 -17.50
C LEU A 11 3.25 -17.08 -17.97
N LYS A 12 3.58 -17.61 -19.15
CA LYS A 12 3.04 -18.89 -19.64
C LYS A 12 3.47 -20.06 -18.76
N ASP A 13 4.74 -20.08 -18.34
CA ASP A 13 5.30 -21.17 -17.56
C ASP A 13 4.63 -21.32 -16.19
N ILE A 14 4.09 -20.23 -15.63
CA ILE A 14 3.30 -20.24 -14.38
C ILE A 14 1.77 -20.38 -14.61
N GLY A 15 1.34 -20.64 -15.85
CA GLY A 15 -0.06 -20.93 -16.18
C GLY A 15 -0.96 -19.72 -16.42
N VAL A 16 -0.41 -18.51 -16.64
CA VAL A 16 -1.23 -17.35 -17.00
C VAL A 16 -1.74 -17.52 -18.44
N SER A 17 -3.06 -17.35 -18.62
CA SER A 17 -3.68 -17.49 -19.94
C SER A 17 -3.17 -16.44 -20.94
N GLN A 18 -3.09 -16.81 -22.23
CA GLN A 18 -2.63 -15.90 -23.29
C GLN A 18 -3.45 -14.60 -23.37
N ASP A 19 -4.76 -14.65 -23.12
CA ASP A 19 -5.60 -13.45 -23.12
C ASP A 19 -5.13 -12.44 -22.06
N VAL A 20 -4.90 -12.91 -20.84
CA VAL A 20 -4.38 -12.08 -19.73
C VAL A 20 -3.00 -11.53 -20.08
N ILE A 21 -2.12 -12.33 -20.67
CA ILE A 21 -0.78 -11.88 -21.10
C ILE A 21 -0.87 -10.77 -22.14
N ASN A 22 -1.70 -10.95 -23.18
CA ASN A 22 -1.92 -9.92 -24.21
C ASN A 22 -2.45 -8.62 -23.58
N GLN A 23 -3.40 -8.76 -22.66
CA GLN A 23 -3.97 -7.65 -21.90
C GLN A 23 -2.92 -6.92 -21.05
N LEU A 24 -1.96 -7.62 -20.45
CA LEU A 24 -0.85 -7.03 -19.71
C LEU A 24 0.14 -6.33 -20.66
N ILE A 25 0.51 -6.95 -21.78
CA ILE A 25 1.44 -6.38 -22.77
C ILE A 25 0.90 -5.06 -23.32
N ILE A 26 -0.38 -5.01 -23.70
CA ILE A 26 -1.03 -3.79 -24.22
C ILE A 26 -1.04 -2.69 -23.16
N ARG A 27 -1.36 -3.03 -21.91
CA ARG A 27 -1.46 -2.06 -20.82
C ARG A 27 -0.11 -1.61 -20.28
N CYS A 28 0.97 -2.36 -20.50
CA CYS A 28 2.32 -2.01 -20.09
C CYS A 28 2.79 -0.65 -20.63
N GLU A 29 2.29 -0.24 -21.80
CA GLU A 29 2.62 1.06 -22.40
C GLU A 29 2.01 2.26 -21.65
N LYS A 30 0.87 2.04 -20.98
CA LYS A 30 0.09 3.11 -20.32
C LYS A 30 0.16 3.05 -18.80
N SER A 31 0.33 1.86 -18.23
CA SER A 31 0.33 1.64 -16.80
C SER A 31 1.77 1.55 -16.29
N LYS A 32 2.20 2.56 -15.51
CA LYS A 32 3.49 2.56 -14.81
C LYS A 32 3.64 1.34 -13.88
N LEU A 33 2.53 0.86 -13.30
CA LEU A 33 2.49 -0.34 -12.45
C LEU A 33 2.83 -1.61 -13.23
N ILE A 34 2.14 -1.83 -14.35
CA ILE A 34 2.38 -3.01 -15.18
C ILE A 34 3.79 -2.96 -15.79
N LYS A 35 4.26 -1.76 -16.15
CA LYS A 35 5.63 -1.56 -16.58
C LYS A 35 6.64 -1.96 -15.50
N LYS A 36 6.43 -1.53 -14.24
CA LYS A 36 7.28 -1.93 -13.10
C LYS A 36 7.27 -3.44 -12.85
N LEU A 37 6.11 -4.09 -12.95
CA LEU A 37 6.02 -5.56 -12.89
C LEU A 37 6.93 -6.21 -13.93
N PHE A 38 6.83 -5.75 -15.18
CA PHE A 38 7.61 -6.28 -16.30
C PHE A 38 9.12 -6.05 -16.10
N GLU A 39 9.50 -4.87 -15.61
CA GLU A 39 10.88 -4.54 -15.25
C GLU A 39 11.41 -5.47 -14.15
N HIS A 40 10.62 -5.71 -13.09
CA HIS A 40 11.02 -6.61 -12.01
C HIS A 40 11.19 -8.05 -12.47
N ILE A 41 10.27 -8.57 -13.29
CA ILE A 41 10.37 -9.93 -13.86
C ILE A 41 11.64 -10.04 -14.71
N GLN A 42 11.92 -9.04 -15.55
CA GLN A 42 13.10 -9.05 -16.41
C GLN A 42 14.41 -8.97 -15.60
N GLN A 43 14.46 -8.15 -14.55
CA GLN A 43 15.64 -8.01 -13.70
C GLN A 43 15.95 -9.29 -12.91
N ASN A 44 14.92 -9.93 -12.36
CA ASN A 44 15.08 -11.13 -11.53
C ASN A 44 15.07 -12.44 -12.34
N GLN A 45 14.83 -12.35 -13.66
CA GLN A 45 14.71 -13.49 -14.58
C GLN A 45 13.78 -14.62 -14.09
N SER A 46 12.82 -14.27 -13.23
CA SER A 46 11.94 -15.21 -12.57
C SER A 46 10.65 -14.50 -12.17
N ILE A 47 9.59 -15.28 -12.07
CA ILE A 47 8.33 -14.83 -11.48
C ILE A 47 8.15 -15.58 -10.17
N ASN A 48 8.53 -14.93 -9.07
CA ASN A 48 8.19 -15.41 -7.74
C ASN A 48 6.84 -14.80 -7.32
N ILE A 49 6.05 -15.55 -6.57
CA ILE A 49 4.79 -15.08 -5.99
C ILE A 49 4.96 -13.76 -5.22
N ASN A 50 6.11 -13.54 -4.58
CA ASN A 50 6.44 -12.27 -3.91
C ASN A 50 6.41 -11.09 -4.88
N THR A 51 6.94 -11.23 -6.10
CA THR A 51 6.93 -10.19 -7.13
C THR A 51 5.50 -9.85 -7.56
N ILE A 52 4.64 -10.85 -7.68
CA ILE A 52 3.22 -10.66 -8.00
C ILE A 52 2.51 -9.96 -6.84
N LEU A 53 2.72 -10.43 -5.61
CA LEU A 53 2.11 -9.87 -4.39
C LEU A 53 2.54 -8.41 -4.14
N GLU A 54 3.82 -8.09 -4.29
CA GLU A 54 4.33 -6.72 -4.18
C GLU A 54 3.73 -5.81 -5.24
N THR A 55 3.55 -6.33 -6.46
CA THR A 55 2.90 -5.57 -7.54
C THR A 55 1.43 -5.33 -7.25
N LEU A 56 0.71 -6.34 -6.72
CA LEU A 56 -0.69 -6.21 -6.30
C LEU A 56 -0.83 -5.21 -5.15
N ILE A 57 0.01 -5.30 -4.12
CA ILE A 57 0.04 -4.35 -3.00
C ILE A 57 0.33 -2.93 -3.52
N ASN A 58 1.30 -2.77 -4.43
CA ASN A 58 1.59 -1.47 -5.01
C ASN A 58 0.43 -0.94 -5.84
N ALA A 59 -0.26 -1.79 -6.61
CA ALA A 59 -1.45 -1.41 -7.35
C ALA A 59 -2.61 -1.01 -6.43
N ASP A 60 -2.76 -1.71 -5.31
CA ASP A 60 -3.78 -1.46 -4.28
C ASP A 60 -3.48 -0.20 -3.45
N LYS A 61 -2.20 0.14 -3.21
CA LYS A 61 -1.78 1.42 -2.60
C LYS A 61 -2.19 2.65 -3.40
N PHE A 62 -2.49 2.51 -4.70
CA PHE A 62 -3.08 3.60 -5.49
C PHE A 62 -4.60 3.70 -5.33
N SER A 63 -5.25 2.70 -4.74
CA SER A 63 -6.57 2.87 -4.13
C SER A 63 -6.37 3.57 -2.79
N LEU A 64 -7.16 4.59 -2.49
CA LEU A 64 -7.15 5.20 -1.17
C LEU A 64 -7.69 4.18 -0.17
N ILE A 65 -6.81 3.38 0.46
CA ILE A 65 -7.17 2.57 1.63
C ILE A 65 -7.18 3.50 2.84
N SER A 66 -8.05 4.48 2.79
CA SER A 66 -8.32 5.33 3.93
C SER A 66 -9.32 4.62 4.82
N CYS A 67 -8.93 4.27 6.04
CA CYS A 67 -9.79 3.58 6.99
C CYS A 67 -10.28 4.53 8.08
N ASN A 68 -11.46 4.25 8.62
CA ASN A 68 -11.95 4.95 9.80
C ASN A 68 -11.26 4.42 11.08
N LYS A 69 -11.42 5.15 12.19
CA LYS A 69 -10.78 4.84 13.48
C LYS A 69 -11.09 3.42 13.98
N GLU A 70 -12.33 2.97 13.81
CA GLU A 70 -12.77 1.61 14.20
C GLU A 70 -12.02 0.52 13.42
N THR A 71 -11.84 0.72 12.10
CA THR A 71 -11.09 -0.21 11.25
C THR A 71 -9.60 -0.19 11.58
N LEU A 72 -9.04 0.99 11.86
CA LEU A 72 -7.64 1.11 12.28
C LEU A 72 -7.38 0.40 13.63
N SER A 73 -8.32 0.48 14.56
CA SER A 73 -8.25 -0.23 15.85
C SER A 73 -8.14 -1.74 15.66
N ARG A 74 -8.94 -2.31 14.76
CA ARG A 74 -8.89 -3.74 14.42
C ARG A 74 -7.57 -4.15 13.76
N ILE A 75 -7.01 -3.30 12.89
CA ILE A 75 -5.76 -3.59 12.18
C ILE A 75 -4.54 -3.51 13.10
N THR A 76 -4.48 -2.48 13.95
CA THR A 76 -3.29 -2.17 14.77
C THR A 76 -3.30 -2.87 16.14
N GLY A 77 -4.46 -3.36 16.60
CA GLY A 77 -4.66 -3.86 17.95
C GLY A 77 -4.71 -2.77 19.03
N LEU A 78 -4.62 -1.49 18.65
CA LEU A 78 -4.78 -0.35 19.56
C LEU A 78 -6.26 -0.08 19.82
N THR A 79 -6.60 0.36 21.03
CA THR A 79 -7.94 0.89 21.31
C THR A 79 -8.15 2.23 20.59
N GLU A 80 -9.40 2.56 20.25
CA GLU A 80 -9.72 3.86 19.64
C GLU A 80 -9.25 5.06 20.47
N ARG A 81 -9.24 4.93 21.80
CA ARG A 81 -8.73 5.96 22.73
C ARG A 81 -7.22 6.14 22.60
N GLN A 82 -6.46 5.06 22.45
CA GLN A 82 -5.01 5.14 22.21
C GLN A 82 -4.74 5.81 20.86
N ILE A 83 -5.49 5.46 19.82
CA ILE A 83 -5.38 6.10 18.49
C ILE A 83 -5.66 7.61 18.59
N ASP A 84 -6.70 8.03 19.30
CA ASP A 84 -7.00 9.45 19.48
C ASP A 84 -5.90 10.19 20.25
N ASN A 85 -5.30 9.56 21.26
CA ASN A 85 -4.21 10.14 22.04
C ASN A 85 -2.96 10.36 21.17
N GLU A 86 -2.54 9.32 20.43
CA GLU A 86 -1.39 9.40 19.53
C GLU A 86 -1.62 10.43 18.40
N ARG A 87 -2.84 10.48 17.84
CA ARG A 87 -3.19 11.51 16.84
C ARG A 87 -3.09 12.92 17.42
N ARG A 88 -3.62 13.16 18.62
CA ARG A 88 -3.56 14.48 19.28
C ARG A 88 -2.14 14.88 19.67
N ALA A 89 -1.28 13.91 19.96
CA ALA A 89 0.14 14.12 20.19
C ALA A 89 0.92 14.45 18.91
N GLY A 90 0.29 14.34 17.72
CA GLY A 90 0.96 14.56 16.43
C GLY A 90 1.76 13.35 15.94
N ASN A 91 1.60 12.20 16.59
CA ASN A 91 2.39 10.99 16.35
C ASN A 91 1.80 10.14 15.20
N LEU A 92 0.49 10.14 15.00
CA LEU A 92 -0.12 9.35 13.92
C LEU A 92 -0.40 10.17 12.65
N PRO A 93 0.09 9.73 11.49
CA PRO A 93 -0.29 10.31 10.21
C PRO A 93 -1.80 10.10 9.99
N HIS A 94 -2.49 11.16 9.58
CA HIS A 94 -3.92 11.13 9.34
C HIS A 94 -4.31 12.18 8.30
N ILE A 95 -5.42 11.93 7.59
CA ILE A 95 -6.01 12.89 6.66
C ILE A 95 -7.34 13.35 7.24
N GLN A 96 -7.54 14.67 7.32
CA GLN A 96 -8.80 15.29 7.69
C GLN A 96 -9.55 15.70 6.41
N LEU A 97 -10.62 14.97 6.06
CA LEU A 97 -11.37 15.19 4.81
C LEU A 97 -12.38 16.34 4.89
N SER A 98 -12.84 16.69 6.09
CA SER A 98 -13.77 17.79 6.31
C SER A 98 -13.64 18.35 7.73
N GLY A 99 -13.80 19.67 7.87
CA GLY A 99 -13.68 20.43 9.10
C GLY A 99 -12.54 21.44 9.00
N THR A 100 -12.83 22.71 9.29
CA THR A 100 -11.81 23.73 9.52
C THR A 100 -11.39 23.71 11.00
N ASP A 101 -10.27 24.34 11.34
CA ASP A 101 -9.87 24.54 12.74
C ASP A 101 -10.65 25.67 13.43
N ASP A 102 -11.55 26.30 12.69
CA ASP A 102 -12.37 27.42 13.13
C ASP A 102 -13.46 26.98 14.13
N GLU A 103 -13.81 27.90 15.02
CA GLU A 103 -14.76 27.72 16.13
C GLU A 103 -16.20 27.32 15.73
N ARG A 104 -16.50 27.18 14.43
CA ARG A 104 -17.83 26.81 13.90
C ARG A 104 -18.04 25.31 13.68
N GLY A 105 -17.18 24.46 14.27
CA GLY A 105 -17.57 23.13 14.74
C GLY A 105 -18.21 22.19 13.71
N GLY A 106 -17.69 22.12 12.49
CA GLY A 106 -18.06 21.05 11.56
C GLY A 106 -17.60 19.69 12.08
N ARG A 107 -18.39 18.62 11.86
CA ARG A 107 -17.98 17.25 12.21
C ARG A 107 -16.72 16.88 11.43
N LYS A 108 -15.61 16.69 12.15
CA LYS A 108 -14.31 16.32 11.58
C LYS A 108 -14.34 14.85 11.13
N THR A 109 -14.14 14.60 9.84
CA THR A 109 -13.97 13.23 9.32
C THR A 109 -12.48 12.96 9.24
N ILE A 110 -12.01 12.05 10.09
CA ILE A 110 -10.60 11.65 10.16
C ILE A 110 -10.48 10.24 9.60
N ILE A 111 -9.57 10.10 8.64
CA ILE A 111 -9.21 8.83 8.03
C ILE A 111 -7.71 8.60 8.16
N TYR A 112 -7.31 7.35 8.10
CA TYR A 112 -5.93 6.92 8.29
C TYR A 112 -5.51 6.00 7.16
N ASP A 113 -4.25 6.09 6.73
CA ASP A 113 -3.60 5.04 5.96
C ASP A 113 -3.07 3.98 6.95
N PRO A 114 -3.62 2.75 6.95
CA PRO A 114 -3.18 1.71 7.88
C PRO A 114 -1.70 1.34 7.74
N TYR A 115 -1.14 1.40 6.53
CA TYR A 115 0.24 1.04 6.29
C TYR A 115 1.19 2.08 6.89
N GLU A 116 0.95 3.37 6.66
CA GLU A 116 1.76 4.45 7.24
C GLU A 116 1.70 4.43 8.77
N VAL A 117 0.51 4.19 9.34
CA VAL A 117 0.32 4.04 10.78
C VAL A 117 1.11 2.84 11.33
N MET A 118 1.01 1.68 10.68
CA MET A 118 1.73 0.48 11.12
C MET A 118 3.25 0.69 11.03
N GLU A 119 3.74 1.28 9.95
CA GLU A 119 5.16 1.60 9.78
C GLU A 119 5.66 2.54 10.87
N TYR A 120 4.92 3.62 11.17
CA TYR A 120 5.22 4.53 12.28
C TYR A 120 5.31 3.79 13.62
N LEU A 121 4.32 2.94 13.91
CA LEU A 121 4.29 2.17 15.16
C LEU A 121 5.48 1.20 15.27
N TYR A 122 5.86 0.54 14.16
CA TYR A 122 7.02 -0.35 14.14
C TYR A 122 8.34 0.38 14.33
N GLN A 123 8.52 1.52 13.67
CA GLN A 123 9.74 2.33 13.79
C GLN A 123 9.91 2.89 15.21
N ASN A 124 8.83 3.34 15.85
CA ASN A 124 8.90 3.91 17.19
C ASN A 124 8.94 2.88 18.32
N LYS A 125 8.32 1.69 18.16
CA LYS A 125 8.45 0.59 19.12
C LYS A 125 9.87 0.00 19.16
N ARG A 126 10.66 0.13 18.09
CA ARG A 126 12.09 -0.27 18.12
C ARG A 126 12.93 0.61 19.06
N PHE A 127 12.59 1.89 19.22
CA PHE A 127 13.33 2.80 20.10
C PHE A 127 13.00 2.66 21.60
N GLU A 128 11.92 1.97 21.97
CA GLU A 128 11.62 1.66 23.38
C GLU A 128 12.40 0.44 23.89
N ASN A 129 12.80 -0.49 23.00
CA ASN A 129 13.54 -1.69 23.40
C ASN A 129 15.07 -1.53 23.42
N GLU A 130 15.61 -0.43 22.88
CA GLU A 130 17.07 -0.14 22.89
C GLU A 130 17.48 0.82 24.02
N LYS A 131 16.56 1.20 24.92
CA LYS A 131 16.80 2.08 26.06
C LYS A 131 16.76 1.39 27.43
N ASN A 132 16.75 0.05 27.47
CA ASN A 132 16.87 -0.73 28.70
C ASN A 132 18.21 -1.47 28.75
#